data_AF-A0A0R3W7T0-F1
#
_entry.id   AF-A0A0R3W7T0-F1
#
_cell.length_a   1.000
_cell.length_b   1.000
_cell.length_c   1.000
_cell.angle_alpha   90.00
_cell.angle_beta   90.00
_cell.angle_gamma   90.00
#
_symmetry.space_group_name_H-M   'P 1'
#
loop_
_entity.id
_entity.type
_entity.pdbx_description
1 polymer ?
#
loop_
_entity_poly.entity_id
_entity_poly.type
_entity_poly.pdbx_seq_one_letter_code
_entity_poly.pdbx_strand_id
1 'polypeptide(L)'
;MIIRKLTAFLLALCVATLITALCLSDWHCGNLFERCTEEGVEDRDVMLAVTAMLVIGLAFIFIVFLLDVVLLCRKTVHTGLITARFTFIYLGAAILFIAVIVYTAIKSNMWGYFLAVFASTISIVLAMMAVVSSSSHRGISDISKLAVIQTMQVAPIPSGDLAQVQSVVGRMKRVQKLTAAMLALIALSLTLSLLLPYWDCGHLFSGCIEDGRAYREVMIAVTALLVIGLALLFADFLVEVVRLCMKAIPTGTVTVRFVFIYLGSLSVFCGVLLYTGLVMGQWAYFLAIFGSTIAFVVQKLAMISSRCVIELDS
;
A
#
# COMPACT_ATOMS: atom_id res chain seq x y z
N MET A 1 12.18 -13.38 9.35
CA MET A 1 11.48 -12.85 10.55
C MET A 1 10.97 -11.43 10.35
N ILE A 2 11.80 -10.51 9.83
CA ILE A 2 11.47 -9.08 9.69
C ILE A 2 10.23 -8.82 8.79
N ILE A 3 10.14 -9.46 7.63
CA ILE A 3 8.98 -9.31 6.72
C ILE A 3 7.67 -9.75 7.40
N ARG A 4 7.69 -10.83 8.18
CA ARG A 4 6.49 -11.30 8.92
C ARG A 4 6.05 -10.29 9.99
N LYS A 5 7.00 -9.68 10.71
CA LYS A 5 6.70 -8.63 11.70
C LYS A 5 6.09 -7.39 11.03
N LEU A 6 6.63 -6.97 9.89
CA LEU A 6 6.09 -5.85 9.12
C LEU A 6 4.69 -6.14 8.59
N THR A 7 4.45 -7.34 8.04
CA THR A 7 3.12 -7.76 7.60
C THR A 7 2.09 -7.77 8.73
N ALA A 8 2.45 -8.31 9.90
CA ALA A 8 1.58 -8.29 11.07
C ALA A 8 1.29 -6.87 11.56
N PHE A 9 2.30 -5.99 11.54
CA PHE A 9 2.14 -4.57 11.87
C PHE A 9 1.19 -3.84 10.90
N LEU A 10 1.36 -4.05 9.59
CA LEU A 10 0.49 -3.48 8.57
C LEU A 10 -0.96 -3.98 8.72
N LEU A 11 -1.14 -5.27 9.03
CA LEU A 11 -2.48 -5.83 9.31
C LEU A 11 -3.10 -5.23 10.57
N ALA A 12 -2.33 -5.04 11.64
CA ALA A 12 -2.82 -4.38 12.85
C ALA A 12 -3.27 -2.94 12.55
N LEU A 13 -2.48 -2.19 11.78
CA LEU A 13 -2.82 -0.83 11.35
C LEU A 13 -4.07 -0.81 10.47
N CYS A 14 -4.20 -1.77 9.54
CA CYS A 14 -5.39 -1.96 8.70
C CYS A 14 -6.64 -2.21 9.55
N VAL A 15 -6.58 -3.12 10.53
CA VAL A 15 -7.71 -3.42 11.42
C VAL A 15 -8.08 -2.18 12.23
N ALA A 16 -7.11 -1.51 12.86
CA ALA A 16 -7.37 -0.32 13.67
C ALA A 16 -8.03 0.79 12.84
N THR A 17 -7.48 1.10 11.67
CA THR A 17 -8.02 2.15 10.77
C THR A 17 -9.44 1.82 10.29
N LEU A 18 -9.75 0.57 9.96
CA LEU A 18 -11.10 0.15 9.57
C LEU A 18 -12.10 0.21 10.73
N ILE A 19 -11.70 -0.20 11.94
CA ILE A 19 -12.55 -0.05 13.13
C ILE A 19 -12.83 1.44 13.38
N THR A 20 -11.80 2.28 13.36
CA THR A 20 -11.97 3.73 13.53
C THR A 20 -12.87 4.33 12.43
N ALA A 21 -12.73 3.89 11.18
CA ALA A 21 -13.60 4.32 10.08
C ALA A 21 -15.08 3.97 10.34
N LEU A 22 -15.37 2.77 10.87
CA LEU A 22 -16.73 2.34 11.19
C LEU A 22 -17.32 3.09 12.40
N CYS A 23 -16.48 3.50 13.36
CA CYS A 23 -16.92 4.21 14.56
C CYS A 23 -17.08 5.73 14.36
N LEU A 24 -16.40 6.31 13.37
CA LEU A 24 -16.50 7.74 13.09
C LEU A 24 -17.83 8.09 12.41
N SER A 25 -18.43 9.19 12.85
CA SER A 25 -19.68 9.74 12.28
C SER A 25 -19.45 10.72 11.12
N ASP A 26 -18.23 10.78 10.58
CA ASP A 26 -17.84 11.75 9.56
C ASP A 26 -17.94 11.18 8.13
N TRP A 27 -18.91 10.29 7.89
CA TRP A 27 -19.25 9.89 6.53
C TRP A 27 -20.10 10.98 5.88
N HIS A 28 -20.25 10.95 4.55
CA HIS A 28 -21.04 11.94 3.83
C HIS A 28 -22.51 12.03 4.31
N CYS A 29 -23.08 10.95 4.82
CA CYS A 29 -24.41 10.88 5.43
C CYS A 29 -24.40 10.91 6.98
N GLY A 30 -23.25 11.17 7.61
CA GLY A 30 -23.06 11.12 9.06
C GLY A 30 -22.58 9.76 9.55
N ASN A 31 -23.32 9.14 10.47
CA ASN A 31 -22.99 7.80 10.96
C ASN A 31 -23.48 6.71 9.98
N LEU A 32 -22.58 5.81 9.60
CA LEU A 32 -22.82 4.73 8.64
C LEU A 32 -23.95 3.76 9.10
N PHE A 33 -24.14 3.59 10.41
CA PHE A 33 -25.12 2.64 10.97
C PHE A 33 -26.48 3.24 11.32
N GLU A 34 -26.58 4.56 11.44
CA GLU A 34 -27.81 5.22 11.87
C GLU A 34 -28.37 6.02 10.71
N ARG A 35 -27.71 7.12 10.35
CA ARG A 35 -28.22 8.09 9.36
C ARG A 35 -28.13 7.60 7.92
N CYS A 36 -27.13 6.78 7.59
CA CYS A 36 -26.99 6.25 6.23
C CYS A 36 -27.95 5.09 5.94
N THR A 37 -28.59 4.52 6.97
CA THR A 37 -29.51 3.36 6.87
C THR A 37 -30.91 3.65 7.39
N GLU A 38 -31.19 4.93 7.67
CA GLU A 38 -32.47 5.42 8.17
C GLU A 38 -33.60 5.20 7.15
N GLU A 39 -34.82 5.00 7.65
CA GLU A 39 -35.99 4.78 6.81
C GLU A 39 -36.37 6.05 6.05
N GLY A 40 -36.47 5.94 4.72
CA GLY A 40 -36.83 7.05 3.82
C GLY A 40 -35.68 7.67 3.04
N VAL A 41 -34.43 7.20 3.21
CA VAL A 41 -33.27 7.67 2.46
C VAL A 41 -33.13 6.90 1.13
N GLU A 42 -32.92 7.62 0.03
CA GLU A 42 -32.55 7.02 -1.26
C GLU A 42 -31.23 6.23 -1.12
N ASP A 43 -31.17 5.04 -1.73
CA ASP A 43 -30.04 4.08 -1.67
C ASP A 43 -29.80 3.35 -0.34
N ARG A 44 -30.80 3.30 0.56
CA ARG A 44 -30.71 2.55 1.85
C ARG A 44 -30.18 1.13 1.68
N ASP A 45 -30.75 0.36 0.76
CA ASP A 45 -30.39 -1.06 0.58
C ASP A 45 -28.93 -1.21 0.15
N VAL A 46 -28.44 -0.26 -0.65
CA VAL A 46 -27.05 -0.27 -1.10
C VAL A 46 -26.10 0.14 0.02
N MET A 47 -26.45 1.15 0.81
CA MET A 47 -25.63 1.56 1.97
C MET A 47 -25.57 0.47 3.03
N LEU A 48 -26.68 -0.23 3.28
CA LEU A 48 -26.72 -1.37 4.18
C LEU A 48 -25.82 -2.51 3.67
N ALA A 49 -25.82 -2.76 2.35
CA ALA A 49 -24.91 -3.73 1.74
C ALA A 49 -23.44 -3.30 1.88
N VAL A 50 -23.10 -2.03 1.65
CA VAL A 50 -21.74 -1.49 1.84
C VAL A 50 -21.28 -1.68 3.29
N THR A 51 -22.11 -1.31 4.26
CA THR A 51 -21.82 -1.47 5.70
C THR A 51 -21.60 -2.93 6.05
N ALA A 52 -22.48 -3.83 5.59
CA ALA A 52 -22.33 -5.27 5.81
C ALA A 52 -21.03 -5.80 5.19
N MET A 53 -20.70 -5.42 3.96
CA MET A 53 -19.46 -5.81 3.31
C MET A 53 -18.23 -5.30 4.08
N LEU A 54 -18.23 -4.05 4.57
CA LEU A 54 -17.14 -3.53 5.39
C LEU A 54 -16.95 -4.33 6.68
N VAL A 55 -18.03 -4.65 7.39
CA VAL A 55 -17.98 -5.43 8.65
C VAL A 55 -17.53 -6.86 8.40
N ILE A 56 -18.06 -7.54 7.37
CA ILE A 56 -17.67 -8.91 7.00
C ILE A 56 -16.20 -8.94 6.56
N GLY A 57 -15.79 -7.99 5.73
CA GLY A 57 -14.41 -7.84 5.27
C GLY A 57 -13.45 -7.61 6.44
N LEU A 58 -13.82 -6.73 7.38
CA LEU A 58 -13.06 -6.48 8.61
C LEU A 58 -12.95 -7.75 9.47
N ALA A 59 -14.03 -8.51 9.63
CA ALA A 59 -14.00 -9.76 10.39
C ALA A 59 -13.01 -10.76 9.78
N PHE A 60 -12.97 -10.92 8.45
CA PHE A 60 -11.99 -11.78 7.80
C PHE A 60 -10.55 -11.30 7.99
N ILE A 61 -10.29 -10.00 7.83
CA ILE A 61 -8.95 -9.43 8.06
C ILE A 61 -8.53 -9.55 9.54
N PHE A 62 -9.47 -9.40 10.47
CA PHE A 62 -9.22 -9.59 11.90
C PHE A 62 -8.86 -11.04 12.23
N ILE A 63 -9.57 -12.02 11.65
CA ILE A 63 -9.21 -13.44 11.79
C ILE A 63 -7.78 -13.67 11.28
N VAL A 64 -7.42 -13.12 10.12
CA VAL A 64 -6.05 -13.22 9.58
C VAL A 64 -5.02 -12.60 10.53
N PHE A 65 -5.32 -11.45 11.13
CA PHE A 65 -4.47 -10.83 12.12
C PHE A 65 -4.24 -11.76 13.33
N LEU A 66 -5.30 -12.38 13.87
CA LEU A 66 -5.16 -13.36 14.95
C LEU A 66 -4.31 -14.56 14.54
N LEU A 67 -4.50 -15.07 13.32
CA LEU A 67 -3.67 -16.14 12.77
C LEU A 67 -2.19 -15.73 12.70
N ASP A 68 -1.89 -14.50 12.28
CA ASP A 68 -0.52 -13.97 12.23
C ASP A 68 0.10 -13.83 13.62
N VAL A 69 -0.67 -13.41 14.63
CA VAL A 69 -0.21 -13.40 16.03
C VAL A 69 0.12 -14.80 16.52
N VAL A 70 -0.74 -15.79 16.26
CA VAL A 70 -0.50 -17.20 16.63
C VAL A 70 0.73 -17.76 15.91
N LEU A 71 0.90 -17.44 14.62
CA LEU A 71 2.06 -17.85 13.81
C LEU A 71 3.37 -17.21 14.29
N LEU A 72 3.33 -16.03 14.91
CA LEU A 72 4.51 -15.43 15.52
C LEU A 72 4.93 -16.15 16.81
N CYS A 73 3.98 -16.76 17.53
CA CYS A 73 4.23 -17.46 18.79
C CYS A 73 4.62 -18.94 18.61
N ARG A 74 4.25 -19.57 17.49
CA ARG A 74 4.53 -20.99 17.25
C ARG A 74 5.80 -21.22 16.42
N LYS A 75 6.64 -22.17 16.84
CA LYS A 75 7.85 -22.60 16.11
C LYS A 75 7.54 -23.53 14.93
N THR A 76 6.45 -24.30 15.00
CA THR A 76 6.01 -25.23 13.95
C THR A 76 4.77 -24.67 13.24
N VAL A 77 4.80 -24.69 11.91
CA VAL A 77 3.73 -24.15 11.06
C VAL A 77 3.04 -25.30 10.35
N HIS A 78 1.73 -25.45 10.56
CA HIS A 78 0.93 -26.43 9.82
C HIS A 78 0.53 -25.87 8.45
N THR A 79 0.65 -26.69 7.41
CA THR A 79 0.32 -26.32 6.01
C THR A 79 -1.12 -25.80 5.86
N GLY A 80 -2.08 -26.36 6.60
CA GLY A 80 -3.47 -25.90 6.59
C GLY A 80 -3.69 -24.49 7.13
N LEU A 81 -2.83 -24.03 8.05
CA LEU A 81 -2.91 -22.67 8.61
C LEU A 81 -2.44 -21.62 7.59
N ILE A 82 -1.47 -21.99 6.75
CA ILE A 82 -0.94 -21.15 5.68
C ILE A 82 -2.00 -20.94 4.59
N THR A 83 -2.67 -22.01 4.16
CA THR A 83 -3.71 -21.92 3.11
C THR A 83 -4.93 -21.13 3.59
N ALA A 84 -5.42 -21.40 4.80
CA ALA A 84 -6.53 -20.66 5.40
C ALA A 84 -6.24 -19.15 5.45
N ARG A 85 -5.04 -18.77 5.90
CA ARG A 85 -4.58 -17.38 5.93
C ARG A 85 -4.69 -16.70 4.56
N PHE A 86 -4.26 -17.37 3.48
CA PHE A 86 -4.34 -16.81 2.13
C PHE A 86 -5.77 -16.64 1.62
N THR A 87 -6.64 -17.59 1.91
CA THR A 87 -8.04 -17.51 1.50
C THR A 87 -8.75 -16.35 2.21
N PHE A 88 -8.59 -16.23 3.53
CA PHE A 88 -9.24 -15.17 4.30
C PHE A 88 -8.73 -13.78 3.94
N ILE A 89 -7.41 -13.61 3.73
CA ILE A 89 -6.87 -12.29 3.34
C ILE A 89 -7.32 -11.90 1.93
N TYR A 90 -7.43 -12.86 1.01
CA TYR A 90 -7.90 -12.60 -0.35
C TYR A 90 -9.37 -12.18 -0.34
N LEU A 91 -10.21 -12.95 0.35
CA LEU A 91 -11.64 -12.69 0.44
C LEU A 91 -11.93 -11.37 1.19
N GLY A 92 -11.29 -11.16 2.34
CA GLY A 92 -11.44 -9.94 3.14
C GLY A 92 -11.00 -8.69 2.38
N ALA A 93 -9.83 -8.71 1.73
CA ALA A 93 -9.35 -7.57 0.95
C ALA A 93 -10.26 -7.27 -0.25
N ALA A 94 -10.74 -8.30 -0.96
CA ALA A 94 -11.66 -8.12 -2.08
C ALA A 94 -12.99 -7.49 -1.64
N ILE A 95 -13.60 -8.01 -0.57
CA ILE A 95 -14.88 -7.49 -0.05
C ILE A 95 -14.73 -6.04 0.42
N LEU A 96 -13.67 -5.73 1.18
CA LEU A 96 -13.40 -4.35 1.62
C LEU A 96 -13.24 -3.39 0.45
N PHE A 97 -12.47 -3.79 -0.57
CA PHE A 97 -12.22 -2.95 -1.73
C PHE A 97 -13.51 -2.73 -2.56
N ILE A 98 -14.31 -3.77 -2.74
CA ILE A 98 -15.62 -3.67 -3.41
C ILE A 98 -16.53 -2.72 -2.62
N ALA A 99 -16.60 -2.83 -1.30
CA ALA A 99 -17.44 -1.97 -0.47
C ALA A 99 -17.06 -0.49 -0.63
N VAL A 100 -15.77 -0.17 -0.59
CA VAL A 100 -15.27 1.20 -0.77
C VAL A 100 -15.51 1.71 -2.19
N ILE A 101 -15.36 0.87 -3.22
CA ILE A 101 -15.67 1.24 -4.62
C ILE A 101 -17.16 1.55 -4.77
N VAL A 102 -18.04 0.68 -4.27
CA VAL A 102 -19.50 0.88 -4.36
C VAL A 102 -19.91 2.16 -3.63
N TYR A 103 -19.37 2.41 -2.43
CA TYR A 103 -19.58 3.65 -1.70
C TYR A 103 -19.14 4.89 -2.51
N THR A 104 -17.96 4.81 -3.11
CA THR A 104 -17.40 5.90 -3.94
C THR A 104 -18.27 6.17 -5.15
N ALA A 105 -18.72 5.11 -5.83
CA ALA A 105 -19.51 5.21 -7.05
C ALA A 105 -20.89 5.83 -6.82
N ILE A 106 -21.53 5.52 -5.69
CA ILE A 106 -22.92 5.88 -5.45
C ILE A 106 -23.04 7.18 -4.66
N LYS A 107 -22.22 7.36 -3.61
CA LYS A 107 -22.42 8.48 -2.68
C LYS A 107 -21.42 9.60 -2.86
N SER A 108 -20.13 9.27 -2.90
CA SER A 108 -19.10 10.31 -2.86
C SER A 108 -18.88 10.94 -4.23
N ASN A 109 -18.94 10.13 -5.30
CA ASN A 109 -18.54 10.49 -6.67
C ASN A 109 -17.16 11.18 -6.75
N MET A 110 -16.31 11.03 -5.72
CA MET A 110 -15.01 11.68 -5.58
C MET A 110 -13.88 10.74 -6.04
N TRP A 111 -13.96 10.30 -7.30
CA TRP A 111 -12.99 9.37 -7.89
C TRP A 111 -11.57 9.91 -7.87
N GLY A 112 -11.40 11.24 -8.01
CA GLY A 112 -10.09 11.89 -7.92
C GLY A 112 -9.44 11.65 -6.57
N TYR A 113 -10.19 11.93 -5.50
CA TYR A 113 -9.72 11.71 -4.12
C TYR A 113 -9.47 10.23 -3.82
N PHE A 114 -10.39 9.33 -4.18
CA PHE A 114 -10.21 7.89 -3.97
C PHE A 114 -8.89 7.37 -4.56
N LEU A 115 -8.59 7.74 -5.81
CA LEU A 115 -7.36 7.35 -6.48
C LEU A 115 -6.11 7.98 -5.84
N ALA A 116 -6.20 9.20 -5.33
CA ALA A 116 -5.10 9.84 -4.61
C ALA A 116 -4.77 9.09 -3.30
N VAL A 117 -5.78 8.76 -2.48
CA VAL A 117 -5.60 8.01 -1.23
C VAL A 117 -5.07 6.61 -1.51
N PHE A 118 -5.60 5.94 -2.54
CA PHE A 118 -5.12 4.63 -2.97
C PHE A 118 -3.64 4.68 -3.34
N ALA A 119 -3.24 5.63 -4.19
CA ALA A 119 -1.85 5.78 -4.62
C ALA A 119 -0.91 6.16 -3.47
N SER A 120 -1.33 7.09 -2.60
CA SER A 120 -0.52 7.54 -1.45
C SER A 120 -0.26 6.39 -0.48
N THR A 121 -1.27 5.55 -0.24
CA THR A 121 -1.16 4.42 0.69
C THR A 121 -0.20 3.36 0.15
N ILE A 122 -0.31 3.00 -1.14
CA ILE A 122 0.64 2.06 -1.76
C ILE A 122 2.06 2.63 -1.71
N SER A 123 2.22 3.92 -2.02
CA SER A 123 3.53 4.59 -2.03
C SER A 123 4.20 4.55 -0.65
N ILE A 124 3.46 4.85 0.42
CA ILE A 124 3.96 4.76 1.79
C ILE A 124 4.33 3.33 2.18
N VAL A 125 3.52 2.33 1.82
CA VAL A 125 3.85 0.94 2.13
C VAL A 125 5.11 0.49 1.36
N LEU A 126 5.28 0.91 0.11
CA LEU A 126 6.52 0.65 -0.64
C LEU A 126 7.73 1.34 0.00
N ALA A 127 7.60 2.59 0.47
CA ALA A 127 8.67 3.28 1.18
C ALA A 127 9.06 2.55 2.48
N MET A 128 8.07 2.09 3.27
CA MET A 128 8.32 1.28 4.47
C MET A 128 9.03 -0.05 4.13
N MET A 129 8.56 -0.77 3.12
CA MET A 129 9.18 -2.00 2.64
C MET A 129 10.62 -1.77 2.19
N ALA A 130 10.88 -0.66 1.51
CA ALA A 130 12.20 -0.27 1.06
C ALA A 130 13.13 -0.05 2.29
N VAL A 131 12.71 0.74 3.28
CA VAL A 131 13.50 0.99 4.51
C VAL A 131 13.84 -0.31 5.23
N VAL A 132 12.84 -1.17 5.40
CA VAL A 132 13.01 -2.47 6.08
C VAL A 132 13.91 -3.43 5.30
N SER A 133 13.90 -3.37 3.97
CA SER A 133 14.84 -4.14 3.15
C SER A 133 16.28 -3.60 3.24
N SER A 134 16.43 -2.28 3.38
CA SER A 134 17.74 -1.61 3.44
C SER A 134 18.49 -1.88 4.74
N SER A 135 17.78 -1.97 5.87
CA SER A 135 18.38 -2.31 7.16
C SER A 135 18.88 -3.77 7.18
N SER A 136 18.20 -4.66 6.46
CA SER A 136 18.64 -6.04 6.27
C SER A 136 19.90 -6.16 5.40
N HIS A 137 20.11 -5.25 4.44
CA HIS A 137 21.32 -5.23 3.61
C HIS A 137 22.54 -4.64 4.32
N ARG A 138 22.40 -3.73 5.29
CA ARG A 138 23.54 -3.27 6.10
C ARG A 138 24.18 -4.42 6.89
N GLY A 139 23.35 -5.29 7.49
CA GLY A 139 23.85 -6.49 8.17
C GLY A 139 24.57 -7.47 7.23
N ILE A 140 24.10 -7.61 5.98
CA ILE A 140 24.75 -8.48 4.97
C ILE A 140 26.00 -7.82 4.39
N SER A 141 26.06 -6.49 4.23
CA SER A 141 27.27 -5.79 3.78
C SER A 141 28.40 -5.86 4.80
N ASP A 142 28.07 -5.89 6.10
CA ASP A 142 29.07 -6.09 7.15
C ASP A 142 29.56 -7.55 7.16
N ILE A 143 28.66 -8.52 7.01
CA ILE A 143 29.02 -9.95 6.90
C ILE A 143 29.78 -10.26 5.61
N SER A 144 29.46 -9.61 4.48
CA SER A 144 30.16 -9.81 3.22
C SER A 144 31.48 -9.05 3.17
N LYS A 145 31.64 -7.91 3.85
CA LYS A 145 32.96 -7.32 4.09
C LYS A 145 33.82 -8.23 4.98
N LEU A 146 33.23 -8.86 6.01
CA LEU A 146 33.89 -9.89 6.82
C LEU A 146 34.24 -11.15 6.00
N ALA A 147 33.34 -11.60 5.11
CA ALA A 147 33.57 -12.78 4.26
C ALA A 147 34.54 -12.49 3.09
N VAL A 148 34.61 -11.26 2.57
CA VAL A 148 35.61 -10.83 1.58
C VAL A 148 37.01 -10.75 2.22
N ILE A 149 37.09 -10.39 3.51
CA ILE A 149 38.34 -10.52 4.29
C ILE A 149 38.70 -12.00 4.48
N GLN A 150 37.71 -12.89 4.63
CA GLN A 150 37.93 -14.34 4.78
C GLN A 150 38.21 -15.09 3.46
N THR A 151 37.76 -14.59 2.30
CA THR A 151 37.93 -15.23 0.98
C THR A 151 39.23 -14.85 0.26
N MET A 152 40.11 -14.05 0.87
CA MET A 152 41.54 -14.07 0.50
C MET A 152 42.21 -15.42 0.86
N GLN A 153 41.55 -16.30 1.63
CA GLN A 153 41.88 -17.73 1.65
C GLN A 153 41.07 -18.45 0.57
N VAL A 154 41.77 -18.83 -0.50
CA VAL A 154 41.27 -19.57 -1.66
C VAL A 154 40.71 -20.92 -1.20
N ALA A 155 39.39 -21.02 -1.13
CA ALA A 155 38.68 -22.30 -1.03
C ALA A 155 37.65 -22.39 -2.17
N PRO A 156 37.55 -23.55 -2.86
CA PRO A 156 36.58 -23.73 -3.92
C PRO A 156 35.15 -23.73 -3.36
N ILE A 157 34.29 -22.91 -3.95
CA ILE A 157 32.88 -22.76 -3.57
C ILE A 157 32.16 -24.10 -3.81
N PRO A 158 31.54 -24.72 -2.78
CA PRO A 158 30.82 -25.98 -2.94
C PRO A 158 29.57 -25.80 -3.82
N SER A 159 29.23 -26.81 -4.62
CA SER A 159 28.13 -26.80 -5.59
C SER A 159 26.74 -26.48 -5.00
N GLY A 160 26.54 -26.66 -3.69
CA GLY A 160 25.33 -26.25 -2.96
C GLY A 160 25.12 -24.73 -2.89
N ASP A 161 26.20 -23.95 -2.85
CA ASP A 161 26.12 -22.49 -2.78
C ASP A 161 25.64 -21.88 -4.11
N LEU A 162 25.86 -22.55 -5.24
CA LEU A 162 25.45 -22.04 -6.56
C LEU A 162 23.92 -22.09 -6.73
N ALA A 163 23.28 -23.17 -6.28
CA ALA A 163 21.82 -23.30 -6.27
C ALA A 163 21.18 -22.29 -5.29
N GLN A 164 21.79 -22.10 -4.13
CA GLN A 164 21.38 -21.09 -3.17
C GLN A 164 21.49 -19.67 -3.76
N VAL A 165 22.59 -19.34 -4.43
CA VAL A 165 22.79 -18.03 -5.09
C VAL A 165 21.80 -17.82 -6.24
N GLN A 166 21.54 -18.82 -7.08
CA GLN A 166 20.55 -18.73 -8.16
C GLN A 166 19.11 -18.51 -7.62
N SER A 167 18.75 -19.18 -6.52
CA SER A 167 17.45 -18.98 -5.85
C SER A 167 17.28 -17.55 -5.33
N VAL A 168 18.35 -16.95 -4.80
CA VAL A 168 18.37 -15.57 -4.29
C VAL A 168 18.26 -14.55 -5.43
N VAL A 169 18.99 -14.77 -6.54
CA VAL A 169 18.93 -13.90 -7.73
C VAL A 169 17.53 -13.94 -8.37
N GLY A 170 16.91 -15.11 -8.47
CA GLY A 170 15.53 -15.26 -8.96
C GLY A 170 14.49 -14.55 -8.07
N ARG A 171 14.70 -14.58 -6.74
CA ARG A 171 13.85 -13.89 -5.76
C ARG A 171 13.95 -12.37 -5.90
N MET A 172 15.16 -11.82 -6.07
CA MET A 172 15.36 -10.37 -6.25
C MET A 172 14.70 -9.83 -7.52
N LYS A 173 14.77 -10.55 -8.64
CA LYS A 173 14.10 -10.16 -9.88
C LYS A 173 12.58 -10.12 -9.76
N ARG A 174 11.97 -11.06 -9.01
CA ARG A 174 10.51 -11.09 -8.77
C ARG A 174 10.05 -9.89 -7.93
N VAL A 175 10.79 -9.54 -6.87
CA VAL A 175 10.49 -8.37 -6.03
C VAL A 175 10.58 -7.08 -6.84
N GLN A 176 11.64 -6.92 -7.64
CA GLN A 176 11.82 -5.75 -8.53
C GLN A 176 10.67 -5.58 -9.53
N LYS A 177 10.26 -6.67 -10.21
CA LYS A 177 9.13 -6.64 -11.16
C LYS A 177 7.83 -6.19 -10.48
N LEU A 178 7.55 -6.66 -9.27
CA LEU A 178 6.36 -6.23 -8.55
C LEU A 178 6.47 -4.77 -8.10
N THR A 179 7.63 -4.35 -7.57
CA THR A 179 7.81 -2.95 -7.17
C THR A 179 7.63 -2.01 -8.36
N ALA A 180 8.16 -2.36 -9.53
CA ALA A 180 7.92 -1.62 -10.77
C ALA A 180 6.43 -1.59 -11.16
N ALA A 181 5.73 -2.73 -11.06
CA ALA A 181 4.28 -2.79 -11.34
C ALA A 181 3.45 -1.95 -10.36
N MET A 182 3.80 -1.95 -9.07
CA MET A 182 3.12 -1.14 -8.06
C MET A 182 3.41 0.36 -8.25
N LEU A 183 4.64 0.74 -8.62
CA LEU A 183 4.99 2.12 -8.98
C LEU A 183 4.25 2.58 -10.23
N ALA A 184 4.12 1.73 -11.25
CA ALA A 184 3.31 2.04 -12.43
C ALA A 184 1.83 2.26 -12.06
N LEU A 185 1.29 1.44 -11.16
CA LEU A 185 -0.09 1.60 -10.66
C LEU A 185 -0.26 2.91 -9.88
N ILE A 186 0.72 3.29 -9.06
CA ILE A 186 0.75 4.60 -8.36
C ILE A 186 0.76 5.75 -9.36
N ALA A 187 1.66 5.71 -10.35
CA ALA A 187 1.77 6.77 -11.35
C ALA A 187 0.48 6.92 -12.17
N LEU A 188 -0.11 5.80 -12.60
CA LEU A 188 -1.38 5.78 -13.33
C LEU A 188 -2.52 6.36 -12.47
N SER A 189 -2.67 5.89 -11.23
CA SER A 189 -3.75 6.33 -10.33
C SER A 189 -3.62 7.80 -9.94
N LEU A 190 -2.41 8.31 -9.67
CA LEU A 190 -2.18 9.74 -9.43
C LEU A 190 -2.44 10.59 -10.67
N THR A 191 -2.03 10.12 -11.85
CA THR A 191 -2.30 10.85 -13.10
C THR A 191 -3.80 10.94 -13.35
N LEU A 192 -4.54 9.82 -13.20
CA LEU A 192 -6.00 9.80 -13.30
C LEU A 192 -6.65 10.68 -12.23
N SER A 193 -6.15 10.63 -10.99
CA SER A 193 -6.63 11.47 -9.89
C SER A 193 -6.55 12.96 -10.23
N LEU A 194 -5.45 13.42 -10.81
CA LEU A 194 -5.24 14.82 -11.20
C LEU A 194 -6.05 15.24 -12.43
N LEU A 195 -6.36 14.31 -13.34
CA LEU A 195 -7.07 14.60 -14.60
C LEU A 195 -8.59 14.56 -14.47
N LEU A 196 -9.12 13.72 -13.57
CA LEU A 196 -10.55 13.52 -13.45
C LEU A 196 -11.26 14.75 -12.83
N PRO A 197 -12.43 15.19 -13.37
CA PRO A 197 -13.23 16.29 -12.82
C PRO A 197 -14.00 15.92 -11.53
N TYR A 198 -13.61 14.84 -10.87
CA TYR A 198 -14.33 14.25 -9.75
C TYR A 198 -13.67 14.60 -8.41
N TRP A 199 -13.34 15.88 -8.25
CA TRP A 199 -13.05 16.48 -6.95
C TRP A 199 -14.27 17.28 -6.48
N ASP A 200 -14.33 17.62 -5.19
CA ASP A 200 -15.46 18.37 -4.63
C ASP A 200 -15.69 19.72 -5.35
N CYS A 201 -14.59 20.31 -5.83
CA CYS A 201 -14.57 21.54 -6.61
C CYS A 201 -14.62 21.35 -8.14
N GLY A 202 -14.83 20.12 -8.62
CA GLY A 202 -14.82 19.73 -10.03
C GLY A 202 -13.40 19.39 -10.53
N HIS A 203 -12.89 20.19 -11.47
CA HIS A 203 -11.52 20.05 -11.95
C HIS A 203 -10.51 20.68 -10.98
N LEU A 204 -9.46 19.94 -10.62
CA LEU A 204 -8.43 20.40 -9.70
C LEU A 204 -7.72 21.68 -10.18
N PHE A 205 -7.36 21.75 -11.47
CA PHE A 205 -6.54 22.84 -12.02
C PHE A 205 -7.34 24.09 -12.43
N SER A 206 -8.56 23.92 -12.93
CA SER A 206 -9.37 25.05 -13.40
C SER A 206 -10.42 25.44 -12.38
N GLY A 207 -11.17 24.47 -11.85
CA GLY A 207 -12.24 24.73 -10.89
C GLY A 207 -11.70 25.17 -9.54
N CYS A 208 -10.79 24.40 -8.93
CA CYS A 208 -10.38 24.63 -7.55
C CYS A 208 -9.46 25.85 -7.35
N ILE A 209 -8.86 26.37 -8.43
CA ILE A 209 -7.88 27.48 -8.40
C ILE A 209 -8.52 28.84 -8.75
N GLU A 210 -9.77 28.84 -9.21
CA GLU A 210 -10.51 30.04 -9.60
C GLU A 210 -10.67 31.03 -8.43
N ASP A 211 -10.56 32.33 -8.74
CA ASP A 211 -10.54 33.41 -7.76
C ASP A 211 -11.86 33.51 -6.99
N GLY A 212 -11.78 33.53 -5.64
CA GLY A 212 -12.94 33.76 -4.76
C GLY A 212 -13.31 32.61 -3.81
N ARG A 213 -12.62 31.47 -3.84
CA ARG A 213 -12.88 30.38 -2.87
C ARG A 213 -12.09 30.52 -1.56
N ALA A 214 -12.74 30.21 -0.44
CA ALA A 214 -12.15 30.24 0.91
C ALA A 214 -10.92 29.34 1.10
N TYR A 215 -10.80 28.25 0.33
CA TYR A 215 -9.73 27.25 0.47
C TYR A 215 -8.71 27.27 -0.68
N ARG A 216 -8.64 28.36 -1.46
CA ARG A 216 -7.77 28.44 -2.66
C ARG A 216 -6.31 28.11 -2.36
N GLU A 217 -5.72 28.74 -1.35
CA GLU A 217 -4.31 28.53 -0.97
C GLU A 217 -4.03 27.08 -0.58
N VAL A 218 -4.97 26.46 0.15
CA VAL A 218 -4.89 25.05 0.56
C VAL A 218 -4.95 24.14 -0.67
N MET A 219 -5.86 24.40 -1.60
CA MET A 219 -6.00 23.60 -2.82
C MET A 219 -4.80 23.72 -3.75
N ILE A 220 -4.16 24.90 -3.83
CA ILE A 220 -2.91 25.08 -4.55
C ILE A 220 -1.80 24.25 -3.90
N ALA A 221 -1.68 24.28 -2.57
CA ALA A 221 -0.69 23.47 -1.85
C ALA A 221 -0.92 21.96 -2.04
N VAL A 222 -2.17 21.50 -1.95
CA VAL A 222 -2.54 20.09 -2.21
C VAL A 222 -2.15 19.69 -3.64
N THR A 223 -2.50 20.51 -4.63
CA THR A 223 -2.18 20.25 -6.04
C THR A 223 -0.67 20.18 -6.26
N ALA A 224 0.08 21.14 -5.72
CA ALA A 224 1.54 21.17 -5.80
C ALA A 224 2.17 19.91 -5.17
N LEU A 225 1.72 19.51 -3.98
CA LEU A 225 2.20 18.32 -3.28
C LEU A 225 1.93 17.03 -4.06
N LEU A 226 0.76 16.90 -4.69
CA LEU A 226 0.41 15.75 -5.52
C LEU A 226 1.23 15.72 -6.81
N VAL A 227 1.42 16.86 -7.48
CA VAL A 227 2.22 16.96 -8.72
C VAL A 227 3.72 16.71 -8.46
N ILE A 228 4.28 17.30 -7.41
CA ILE A 228 5.67 17.05 -6.99
C ILE A 228 5.85 15.57 -6.63
N GLY A 229 4.91 15.01 -5.87
CA GLY A 229 4.90 13.61 -5.51
C GLY A 229 4.86 12.69 -6.74
N LEU A 230 3.99 12.98 -7.70
CA LEU A 230 3.90 12.25 -8.97
C LEU A 230 5.21 12.33 -9.75
N ALA A 231 5.82 13.51 -9.87
CA ALA A 231 7.09 13.67 -10.59
C ALA A 231 8.22 12.85 -9.96
N LEU A 232 8.34 12.87 -8.63
CA LEU A 232 9.36 12.10 -7.90
C LEU A 232 9.14 10.58 -8.01
N LEU A 233 7.89 10.12 -7.89
CA LEU A 233 7.55 8.69 -7.99
C LEU A 233 7.66 8.18 -9.44
N PHE A 234 7.38 9.04 -10.42
CA PHE A 234 7.60 8.73 -11.83
C PHE A 234 9.10 8.63 -12.16
N ALA A 235 9.92 9.53 -11.62
CA ALA A 235 11.38 9.41 -11.73
C ALA A 235 11.90 8.10 -11.11
N ASP A 236 11.36 7.69 -9.95
CA ASP A 236 11.66 6.40 -9.33
C ASP A 236 11.27 5.21 -10.22
N PHE A 237 10.09 5.28 -10.84
CA PHE A 237 9.64 4.28 -11.81
C PHE A 237 10.59 4.17 -13.00
N LEU A 238 11.02 5.30 -13.58
CA LEU A 238 11.99 5.31 -14.68
C LEU A 238 13.32 4.66 -14.26
N VAL A 239 13.81 4.97 -13.06
CA VAL A 239 15.03 4.35 -12.51
C VAL A 239 14.86 2.83 -12.40
N GLU A 240 13.70 2.34 -11.94
CA GLU A 240 13.44 0.90 -11.83
C GLU A 240 13.32 0.22 -13.20
N VAL A 241 12.70 0.88 -14.19
CA VAL A 241 12.67 0.38 -15.57
C VAL A 241 14.07 0.28 -16.16
N VAL A 242 14.90 1.32 -16.01
CA VAL A 242 16.30 1.30 -16.47
C VAL A 242 17.08 0.17 -15.80
N ARG A 243 16.88 -0.07 -14.50
CA ARG A 243 17.52 -1.19 -13.79
C ARG A 243 17.09 -2.56 -14.31
N LEU A 244 15.85 -2.72 -14.76
CA LEU A 244 15.40 -3.97 -15.37
C LEU A 244 16.09 -4.23 -16.71
N CYS A 245 16.52 -3.17 -17.41
CA CYS A 245 17.21 -3.26 -18.70
C CYS A 245 18.74 -3.38 -18.57
N MET A 246 19.35 -2.81 -17.53
CA MET A 246 20.81 -2.74 -17.37
C MET A 246 21.40 -3.99 -16.69
N LYS A 247 22.50 -4.51 -17.24
CA LYS A 247 23.24 -5.65 -16.66
C LYS A 247 24.16 -5.27 -15.48
N ALA A 248 24.59 -4.01 -15.40
CA ALA A 248 25.47 -3.50 -14.35
C ALA A 248 24.77 -2.36 -13.59
N ILE A 249 24.76 -2.43 -12.26
CA ILE A 249 24.09 -1.46 -11.39
C ILE A 249 25.10 -0.40 -10.94
N PRO A 250 24.87 0.90 -11.23
CA PRO A 250 25.68 1.97 -10.66
C PRO A 250 25.46 2.07 -9.15
N THR A 251 26.53 2.10 -8.37
CA THR A 251 26.53 2.06 -6.89
C THR A 251 25.76 3.23 -6.24
N GLY A 252 25.62 4.37 -6.93
CA GLY A 252 24.85 5.53 -6.45
C GLY A 252 23.33 5.46 -6.65
N THR A 253 22.85 4.54 -7.50
CA THR A 253 21.42 4.51 -7.88
C THR A 253 20.53 4.14 -6.70
N VAL A 254 21.04 3.36 -5.74
CA VAL A 254 20.27 2.85 -4.60
C VAL A 254 19.85 3.99 -3.67
N THR A 255 20.76 4.89 -3.30
CA THR A 255 20.49 6.02 -2.41
C THR A 255 19.48 7.00 -3.03
N VAL A 256 19.63 7.30 -4.32
CA VAL A 256 18.73 8.20 -5.06
C VAL A 256 17.29 7.67 -5.06
N ARG A 257 17.12 6.36 -5.27
CA ARG A 257 15.83 5.68 -5.20
C ARG A 257 15.15 5.84 -3.84
N PHE A 258 15.89 5.64 -2.75
CA PHE A 258 15.37 5.81 -1.39
C PHE A 258 14.88 7.23 -1.13
N VAL A 259 15.62 8.22 -1.61
CA VAL A 259 15.23 9.63 -1.47
C VAL A 259 13.98 9.94 -2.27
N PHE A 260 13.89 9.50 -3.53
CA PHE A 260 12.73 9.74 -4.38
C PHE A 260 11.46 9.06 -3.87
N ILE A 261 11.52 7.78 -3.48
CA ILE A 261 10.35 7.09 -2.96
C ILE A 261 9.88 7.69 -1.63
N TYR A 262 10.80 8.09 -0.74
CA TYR A 262 10.46 8.66 0.55
C TYR A 262 9.88 10.08 0.42
N LEU A 263 10.56 10.97 -0.32
CA LEU A 263 10.06 12.34 -0.55
C LEU A 263 8.77 12.34 -1.37
N GLY A 264 8.69 11.49 -2.40
CA GLY A 264 7.49 11.34 -3.22
C GLY A 264 6.31 10.84 -2.40
N SER A 265 6.47 9.73 -1.66
CA SER A 265 5.42 9.19 -0.79
C SER A 265 4.95 10.18 0.27
N LEU A 266 5.88 10.87 0.94
CA LEU A 266 5.58 11.87 1.95
C LEU A 266 4.81 13.06 1.35
N SER A 267 5.25 13.56 0.19
CA SER A 267 4.59 14.67 -0.51
C SER A 267 3.14 14.31 -0.87
N VAL A 268 2.91 13.16 -1.53
CA VAL A 268 1.56 12.73 -1.90
C VAL A 268 0.69 12.53 -0.66
N PHE A 269 1.21 11.89 0.38
CA PHE A 269 0.45 11.63 1.60
C PHE A 269 0.11 12.90 2.36
N CYS A 270 1.04 13.85 2.46
CA CYS A 270 0.78 15.17 3.03
C CYS A 270 -0.30 15.92 2.21
N GLY A 271 -0.25 15.86 0.88
CA GLY A 271 -1.28 16.45 0.02
C GLY A 271 -2.67 15.86 0.30
N VAL A 272 -2.77 14.53 0.40
CA VAL A 272 -4.01 13.85 0.77
C VAL A 272 -4.49 14.26 2.16
N LEU A 273 -3.62 14.23 3.17
CA LEU A 273 -3.99 14.59 4.56
C LEU A 273 -4.45 16.04 4.68
N LEU A 274 -3.79 16.97 3.99
CA LEU A 274 -4.20 18.37 3.96
C LEU A 274 -5.59 18.53 3.34
N TYR A 275 -5.85 17.82 2.24
CA TYR A 275 -7.18 17.83 1.61
C TYR A 275 -8.25 17.23 2.53
N THR A 276 -7.99 16.06 3.12
CA THR A 276 -8.92 15.40 4.04
C THR A 276 -9.20 16.29 5.26
N GLY A 277 -8.17 16.87 5.87
CA GLY A 277 -8.30 17.58 7.13
C GLY A 277 -8.84 19.00 7.02
N LEU A 278 -8.54 19.73 5.93
CA LEU A 278 -8.89 21.15 5.80
C LEU A 278 -10.05 21.41 4.85
N VAL A 279 -10.35 20.49 3.93
CA VAL A 279 -11.38 20.69 2.90
C VAL A 279 -12.57 19.76 3.14
N MET A 280 -12.32 18.45 3.23
CA MET A 280 -13.39 17.46 3.23
C MET A 280 -13.97 17.18 4.63
N GLY A 281 -13.13 17.08 5.66
CA GLY A 281 -13.55 16.67 7.00
C GLY A 281 -13.99 15.21 7.13
N GLN A 282 -14.03 14.44 6.04
CA GLN A 282 -14.52 13.05 6.02
C GLN A 282 -13.43 12.03 6.37
N TRP A 283 -13.02 12.01 7.64
CA TRP A 283 -11.97 11.12 8.14
C TRP A 283 -12.33 9.64 8.06
N ALA A 284 -13.62 9.31 8.23
CA ALA A 284 -14.09 7.93 8.17
C ALA A 284 -13.85 7.30 6.79
N TYR A 285 -14.20 8.02 5.72
CA TYR A 285 -14.00 7.58 4.35
C TYR A 285 -12.52 7.48 3.99
N PHE A 286 -11.68 8.43 4.43
CA PHE A 286 -10.22 8.33 4.30
C PHE A 286 -9.68 7.04 4.91
N LEU A 287 -10.03 6.77 6.17
CA LEU A 287 -9.54 5.61 6.91
C LEU A 287 -10.02 4.29 6.30
N ALA A 288 -11.22 4.25 5.72
CA ALA A 288 -11.73 3.09 5.00
C ALA A 288 -10.92 2.79 3.72
N ILE A 289 -10.61 3.81 2.91
CA ILE A 289 -9.75 3.65 1.72
C ILE A 289 -8.33 3.26 2.13
N PHE A 290 -7.79 3.91 3.16
CA PHE A 290 -6.45 3.64 3.66
C PHE A 290 -6.32 2.20 4.18
N GLY A 291 -7.24 1.75 5.03
CA GLY A 291 -7.27 0.38 5.56
C GLY A 291 -7.45 -0.67 4.45
N SER A 292 -8.43 -0.49 3.56
CA SER A 292 -8.66 -1.43 2.45
C SER A 292 -7.46 -1.53 1.50
N THR A 293 -6.78 -0.42 1.23
CA THR A 293 -5.57 -0.41 0.40
C THR A 293 -4.40 -1.12 1.08
N ILE A 294 -4.22 -0.96 2.40
CA ILE A 294 -3.22 -1.72 3.16
C ILE A 294 -3.51 -3.23 3.05
N ALA A 295 -4.77 -3.65 3.25
CA ALA A 295 -5.15 -5.06 3.10
C ALA A 295 -4.79 -5.60 1.71
N PHE A 296 -5.05 -4.82 0.64
CA PHE A 296 -4.69 -5.17 -0.73
C PHE A 296 -3.17 -5.31 -0.92
N VAL A 297 -2.36 -4.37 -0.39
CA VAL A 297 -0.90 -4.46 -0.49
C VAL A 297 -0.38 -5.67 0.28
N VAL A 298 -0.89 -5.92 1.49
CA VAL A 298 -0.50 -7.08 2.29
C VAL A 298 -0.87 -8.38 1.58
N GLN A 299 -2.04 -8.47 0.95
CA GLN A 299 -2.44 -9.63 0.13
C GLN A 299 -1.42 -9.92 -0.97
N LYS A 300 -0.95 -8.90 -1.70
CA LYS A 300 0.08 -9.05 -2.74
C LYS A 300 1.44 -9.47 -2.16
N LEU A 301 1.86 -8.87 -1.03
CA LEU A 301 3.08 -9.25 -0.34
C LEU A 301 3.03 -10.71 0.17
N ALA A 302 1.89 -11.13 0.68
CA ALA A 302 1.68 -12.47 1.18
C ALA A 302 1.82 -13.51 0.05
N MET A 303 1.29 -13.23 -1.15
CA MET A 303 1.43 -14.08 -2.34
C MET A 303 2.90 -14.32 -2.74
N ILE A 304 3.78 -13.33 -2.55
CA ILE A 304 5.21 -13.48 -2.84
C ILE A 304 5.87 -14.40 -1.80
N SER A 305 5.51 -14.23 -0.53
CA SER A 305 6.11 -14.99 0.55
C SER A 305 5.81 -16.49 0.48
N SER A 306 4.65 -16.91 -0.03
CA SER A 306 4.29 -18.33 -0.12
C SER A 306 5.01 -19.08 -1.23
N ARG A 307 5.18 -18.45 -2.40
CA ARG A 307 5.88 -19.10 -3.53
C ARG A 307 7.36 -19.36 -3.23
N CYS A 308 7.92 -18.71 -2.20
CA CYS A 308 9.28 -18.96 -1.73
C CYS A 308 9.39 -20.17 -0.77
N VAL A 309 8.27 -20.67 -0.22
CA VAL A 309 8.27 -21.83 0.70
C VAL A 309 8.10 -23.13 -0.08
N ILE A 310 7.33 -23.10 -1.18
CA ILE A 310 7.05 -24.29 -2.00
C ILE A 310 8.31 -24.76 -2.78
N GLU A 311 9.22 -23.84 -3.13
CA GLU A 311 10.47 -24.12 -3.85
C GLU A 311 11.58 -24.75 -2.99
N LEU A 312 11.37 -24.91 -1.68
CA LEU A 312 12.34 -25.53 -0.74
C LEU A 312 11.99 -26.97 -0.36
N ASP A 313 10.77 -27.44 -0.69
CA ASP A 313 10.30 -28.80 -0.42
C ASP A 313 10.25 -29.68 -1.68
N SER A 314 10.79 -29.21 -2.81
CA SER A 314 10.90 -29.94 -4.09
C SER A 314 12.36 -30.07 -4.53
#